data_AF-A0A2J6SG21-F1
#
_entry.id   AF-A0A2J6SG21-F1
#
_cell.length_a   1.000
_cell.length_b   1.000
_cell.length_c   1.000
_cell.angle_alpha   90.00
_cell.angle_beta   90.00
_cell.angle_gamma   90.00
#
_symmetry.space_group_name_H-M   'P 1'
#
loop_
_entity.id
_entity.type
_entity.pdbx_description
1 polymer ?
#
loop_
_entity_poly.entity_id
_entity_poly.type
_entity_poly.pdbx_seq_one_letter_code
_entity_poly.pdbx_strand_id
1 'polypeptide(L)'
;MHTLILFFFGLVALVADASPTPSANHPSRTIEKRSARTANPGSCLEVQGTSPSYSQYSTLAFAVAALGSGTTSKCISMWPGTYTERVMIQYGGALSIYGYSVNTGIQADNQVTISVGKNYSSYSSYSRVVLSRVDGKLDASSALHLYGDNYSVWNINIKNTYGAGAQAVAVTSTGNYIAMYACGIYGYQDTLYAKSGYQYYSRCYVEGADDFIFGNAAAWFGDCTIACNGGGSITANNRASASDPAWYIFDTSTITAASGWTTTAANYLGQPWGIYSRVIFQKCNLAVGATPIYEEYENTGAGSATTSRLYETTATAAVTYSTLWGGSSSWADLTF
;
A
#
# COMPACT_ATOMS: atom_id res chain seq x y z
N MET A 1 39.14 17.75 5.52
CA MET A 1 37.91 18.31 4.90
C MET A 1 36.76 17.39 5.29
N HIS A 2 35.94 17.80 6.26
CA HIS A 2 34.74 17.06 6.66
C HIS A 2 33.58 17.64 5.85
N THR A 3 33.05 16.85 4.92
CA THR A 3 31.92 17.23 4.08
C THR A 3 30.64 17.09 4.91
N LEU A 4 30.10 18.22 5.34
CA LEU A 4 28.80 18.32 5.99
C LEU A 4 27.71 18.08 4.92
N ILE A 5 27.06 16.93 4.94
CA ILE A 5 25.88 16.66 4.10
C ILE A 5 24.69 17.38 4.76
N LEU A 6 24.31 18.53 4.21
CA LEU A 6 23.06 19.19 4.55
C LEU A 6 21.90 18.40 3.91
N PHE A 7 21.05 17.79 4.75
CA PHE A 7 19.74 17.34 4.33
C PHE A 7 18.83 18.56 4.12
N PHE A 8 18.41 18.79 2.89
CA PHE A 8 17.43 19.81 2.54
C PHE A 8 16.04 19.34 3.00
N PHE A 9 15.55 19.87 4.11
CA PHE A 9 14.13 19.79 4.45
C PHE A 9 13.37 20.74 3.53
N GLY A 10 12.86 20.21 2.42
CA GLY A 10 11.91 20.92 1.58
C GLY A 10 10.63 21.19 2.37
N LEU A 11 10.30 22.47 2.58
CA LEU A 11 9.05 22.92 3.17
C LEU A 11 7.89 22.56 2.22
N VAL A 12 7.32 21.38 2.39
CA VAL A 12 6.07 20.99 1.72
C VAL A 12 4.94 21.72 2.43
N ALA A 13 4.23 22.59 1.71
CA ALA A 13 3.01 23.21 2.20
C ALA A 13 2.00 22.12 2.59
N LEU A 14 1.67 22.01 3.88
CA LEU A 14 0.59 21.17 4.36
C LEU A 14 -0.73 21.74 3.83
N VAL A 15 -1.21 21.21 2.70
CA VAL A 15 -2.64 21.20 2.43
C VAL A 15 -3.20 20.10 3.32
N ALA A 16 -3.90 20.48 4.38
CA ALA A 16 -4.68 19.55 5.18
C ALA A 16 -5.79 18.99 4.29
N ASP A 17 -5.53 17.85 3.64
CA ASP A 17 -6.58 17.08 2.98
C ASP A 17 -7.44 16.49 4.10
N ALA A 18 -8.67 16.98 4.23
CA ALA A 18 -9.56 16.55 5.30
C ALA A 18 -9.81 15.04 5.14
N SER A 19 -9.39 14.25 6.13
CA SER A 19 -9.66 12.82 6.18
C SER A 19 -11.17 12.59 6.06
N PRO A 20 -11.65 11.77 5.11
CA PRO A 20 -13.08 11.51 4.97
C PRO A 20 -13.60 10.88 6.27
N THR A 21 -14.52 11.56 6.93
CA THR A 21 -15.28 10.97 8.04
C THR A 21 -15.99 9.72 7.52
N PRO A 22 -15.97 8.59 8.26
CA PRO A 22 -16.68 7.40 7.84
C PRO A 22 -18.17 7.73 7.63
N SER A 23 -18.69 7.49 6.42
CA SER A 23 -20.11 7.66 6.16
C SER A 23 -20.87 6.53 6.86
N ALA A 24 -22.00 6.81 7.50
CA ALA A 24 -22.79 5.78 8.17
C ALA A 24 -23.49 4.81 7.19
N ASN A 25 -23.48 5.10 5.88
CA ASN A 25 -24.15 4.33 4.84
C ASN A 25 -23.14 3.84 3.80
N HIS A 26 -22.45 2.74 4.09
CA HIS A 26 -21.65 2.04 3.08
C HIS A 26 -22.44 0.87 2.50
N PRO A 27 -22.44 0.69 1.18
CA PRO A 27 -23.06 -0.49 0.57
C PRO A 27 -22.35 -1.74 1.09
N SER A 28 -23.11 -2.63 1.74
CA SER A 28 -22.63 -3.95 2.13
C SER A 28 -22.11 -4.69 0.89
N ARG A 29 -20.83 -5.05 0.89
CA ARG A 29 -20.21 -5.87 -0.16
C ARG A 29 -20.01 -7.28 0.37
N THR A 30 -20.43 -8.28 -0.38
CA THR A 30 -20.00 -9.66 -0.13
C THR A 30 -18.52 -9.75 -0.45
N ILE A 31 -17.69 -9.99 0.56
CA ILE A 31 -16.28 -10.25 0.35
C ILE A 31 -16.14 -11.68 -0.13
N GLU A 32 -15.64 -11.84 -1.35
CA GLU A 32 -15.35 -13.16 -1.88
C GLU A 32 -14.13 -13.74 -1.16
N LYS A 33 -14.37 -14.71 -0.29
CA LYS A 33 -13.33 -15.35 0.53
C LYS A 33 -12.27 -16.04 -0.33
N ARG A 34 -11.12 -16.30 0.29
CA ARG A 34 -9.97 -17.03 -0.28
C ARG A 34 -10.41 -18.30 -1.03
N SER A 35 -10.24 -18.27 -2.34
CA SER A 35 -10.48 -19.38 -3.27
C SER A 35 -9.54 -19.21 -4.46
N ALA A 36 -9.23 -20.28 -5.19
CA ALA A 36 -8.38 -20.16 -6.38
C ALA A 36 -9.06 -19.26 -7.43
N ARG A 37 -8.27 -18.37 -8.07
CA ARG A 37 -8.73 -17.41 -9.09
C ARG A 37 -8.12 -17.79 -10.42
N THR A 38 -8.51 -18.95 -10.93
CA THR A 38 -7.99 -19.53 -12.18
C THR A 38 -8.93 -19.37 -13.38
N ALA A 39 -10.08 -18.73 -13.16
CA ALA A 39 -11.06 -18.38 -14.19
C ALA A 39 -11.74 -17.05 -13.82
N ASN A 40 -12.31 -16.37 -14.82
CA ASN A 40 -13.15 -15.21 -14.58
C ASN A 40 -14.42 -15.65 -13.81
N PRO A 41 -14.78 -14.99 -12.68
CA PRO A 41 -16.05 -15.22 -11.97
C PRO A 41 -17.33 -14.97 -12.80
N GLY A 42 -17.22 -14.60 -14.08
CA GLY A 42 -18.31 -14.43 -15.04
C GLY A 42 -19.05 -13.10 -14.93
N SER A 43 -19.03 -12.47 -13.75
CA SER A 43 -19.59 -11.13 -13.49
C SER A 43 -18.55 -10.00 -13.57
N CYS A 44 -17.26 -10.33 -13.67
CA CYS A 44 -16.19 -9.35 -13.71
C CYS A 44 -15.84 -8.95 -15.15
N LEU A 45 -15.48 -7.67 -15.33
CA LEU A 45 -14.78 -7.26 -16.54
C LEU A 45 -13.43 -8.00 -16.61
N GLU A 46 -12.99 -8.32 -17.81
CA GLU A 46 -11.84 -9.20 -18.01
C GLU A 46 -10.71 -8.47 -18.71
N VAL A 47 -9.52 -8.51 -18.12
CA VAL A 47 -8.31 -7.86 -18.64
C VAL A 47 -7.34 -8.94 -19.08
N GLN A 48 -6.96 -8.91 -20.36
CA GLN A 48 -6.02 -9.83 -20.99
C GLN A 48 -5.05 -9.04 -21.87
N GLY A 49 -3.79 -8.92 -21.45
CA GLY A 49 -2.80 -8.11 -22.18
C GLY A 49 -2.37 -8.72 -23.52
N THR A 50 -2.35 -10.05 -23.63
CA THR A 50 -1.89 -10.75 -24.84
C THR A 50 -3.07 -11.29 -25.63
N SER A 51 -3.26 -10.78 -26.85
CA SER A 51 -4.31 -11.21 -27.77
C SER A 51 -5.71 -11.26 -27.13
N PRO A 52 -6.20 -10.14 -26.57
CA PRO A 52 -7.54 -10.10 -25.97
C PRO A 52 -8.60 -10.50 -26.99
N SER A 53 -9.58 -11.28 -26.55
CA SER A 53 -10.81 -11.49 -27.29
C SER A 53 -11.63 -10.19 -27.35
N TYR A 54 -12.64 -10.13 -28.22
CA TYR A 54 -13.47 -8.93 -28.39
C TYR A 54 -14.22 -8.50 -27.11
N SER A 55 -14.46 -9.43 -26.18
CA SER A 55 -15.11 -9.15 -24.88
C SER A 55 -14.14 -8.80 -23.76
N GLN A 56 -12.84 -8.73 -24.03
CA GLN A 56 -11.78 -8.47 -23.06
C GLN A 56 -11.14 -7.10 -23.30
N TYR A 57 -10.63 -6.50 -22.23
CA TYR A 57 -9.84 -5.27 -22.28
C TYR A 57 -8.35 -5.60 -22.29
N SER A 58 -7.57 -4.85 -23.07
CA SER A 58 -6.12 -5.05 -23.15
C SER A 58 -5.36 -4.53 -21.92
N THR A 59 -5.96 -3.61 -21.14
CA THR A 59 -5.34 -3.02 -19.96
C THR A 59 -6.35 -2.76 -18.85
N LEU A 60 -5.87 -2.61 -17.61
CA LEU A 60 -6.72 -2.25 -16.47
C LEU A 60 -7.33 -0.87 -16.67
N ALA A 61 -6.60 0.10 -17.24
CA ALA A 61 -7.13 1.44 -17.53
C ALA A 61 -8.39 1.39 -18.42
N PHE A 62 -8.40 0.55 -19.46
CA PHE A 62 -9.58 0.40 -20.31
C PHE A 62 -10.76 -0.27 -19.58
N ALA A 63 -10.50 -1.31 -18.78
CA ALA A 63 -11.55 -1.94 -17.98
C ALA A 63 -12.15 -0.96 -16.95
N VAL A 64 -11.31 -0.15 -16.30
CA VAL A 64 -11.75 0.90 -15.35
C VAL A 64 -12.58 1.95 -16.07
N ALA A 65 -12.16 2.42 -17.25
CA ALA A 65 -12.94 3.36 -18.05
C ALA A 65 -14.32 2.80 -18.42
N ALA A 66 -14.40 1.50 -18.72
CA ALA A 66 -15.65 0.83 -19.06
C ALA A 66 -16.64 0.67 -17.89
N LEU A 67 -16.18 0.82 -16.64
CA LEU A 67 -17.08 0.87 -15.47
C LEU A 67 -18.02 2.08 -15.51
N GLY A 68 -17.58 3.18 -16.15
CA GLY A 68 -18.29 4.45 -16.20
C GLY A 68 -18.54 5.07 -14.81
N SER A 69 -19.52 5.97 -14.72
CA SER A 69 -19.96 6.57 -13.46
C SER A 69 -21.08 5.74 -12.84
N GLY A 70 -20.76 4.85 -11.90
CA GLY A 70 -21.72 3.99 -11.22
C GLY A 70 -21.42 3.83 -9.74
N THR A 71 -22.42 3.33 -8.99
CA THR A 71 -22.35 3.10 -7.54
C THR A 71 -22.60 1.65 -7.14
N THR A 72 -22.99 0.80 -8.10
CA THR A 72 -23.19 -0.63 -7.90
C THR A 72 -21.86 -1.34 -7.67
N SER A 73 -21.84 -2.43 -6.91
CA SER A 73 -20.61 -3.23 -6.78
C SER A 73 -20.19 -3.83 -8.13
N LYS A 74 -18.89 -3.76 -8.43
CA LYS A 74 -18.27 -4.30 -9.66
C LYS A 74 -17.00 -5.07 -9.34
N CYS A 75 -16.54 -5.85 -10.31
CA CYS A 75 -15.23 -6.47 -10.25
C CYS A 75 -14.52 -6.49 -11.60
N ILE A 76 -13.19 -6.59 -11.53
CA ILE A 76 -12.28 -6.76 -12.66
C ILE A 76 -11.42 -7.99 -12.37
N SER A 77 -11.27 -8.88 -13.35
CA SER A 77 -10.34 -10.01 -13.30
C SER A 77 -9.21 -9.76 -14.30
N MET A 78 -7.98 -10.05 -13.90
CA MET A 78 -6.78 -9.84 -14.70
C MET A 78 -6.06 -11.15 -14.93
N TRP A 79 -5.80 -11.47 -16.20
CA TRP A 79 -5.03 -12.66 -16.59
C TRP A 79 -3.52 -12.44 -16.42
N PRO A 80 -2.74 -13.54 -16.32
CA PRO A 80 -1.29 -13.50 -16.20
C PRO A 80 -0.64 -12.57 -17.23
N GLY A 81 0.29 -11.75 -16.78
CA GLY A 81 0.97 -10.79 -17.64
C GLY A 81 1.51 -9.59 -16.90
N THR A 82 2.32 -8.82 -17.64
CA THR A 82 2.84 -7.54 -17.18
C THR A 82 2.14 -6.42 -17.94
N TYR A 83 1.43 -5.57 -17.19
CA TYR A 83 0.68 -4.43 -17.67
C TYR A 83 1.47 -3.16 -17.35
N THR A 84 2.08 -2.55 -18.38
CA THR A 84 2.86 -1.33 -18.21
C THR A 84 1.97 -0.10 -18.32
N GLU A 85 1.37 0.28 -17.19
CA GLU A 85 0.38 1.37 -17.12
C GLU A 85 0.38 2.11 -15.78
N ARG A 86 -0.03 3.38 -15.82
CA ARG A 86 -0.50 4.13 -14.63
C ARG A 86 -2.01 4.14 -14.63
N VAL A 87 -2.61 3.70 -13.53
CA VAL A 87 -4.07 3.65 -13.41
C VAL A 87 -4.51 4.38 -12.14
N MET A 88 -5.34 5.40 -12.31
CA MET A 88 -6.14 5.95 -11.22
C MET A 88 -7.55 5.36 -11.31
N ILE A 89 -8.01 4.81 -10.20
CA ILE A 89 -9.33 4.22 -10.07
C ILE A 89 -10.16 5.13 -9.19
N GLN A 90 -11.20 5.70 -9.80
CA GLN A 90 -12.17 6.58 -9.15
C GLN A 90 -13.59 6.18 -9.56
N TYR A 91 -13.98 4.97 -9.16
CA TYR A 91 -15.31 4.42 -9.35
C TYR A 91 -16.21 4.68 -8.14
N GLY A 92 -17.45 5.13 -8.33
CA GLY A 92 -18.33 5.54 -7.22
C GLY A 92 -18.87 4.38 -6.36
N GLY A 93 -18.77 3.13 -6.82
CA GLY A 93 -19.23 1.94 -6.10
C GLY A 93 -18.09 1.08 -5.57
N ALA A 94 -18.41 0.02 -4.82
CA ALA A 94 -17.41 -0.95 -4.38
C ALA A 94 -16.78 -1.69 -5.57
N LEU A 95 -15.46 -1.85 -5.57
CA LEU A 95 -14.71 -2.49 -6.66
C LEU A 95 -13.75 -3.55 -6.14
N SER A 96 -13.80 -4.76 -6.72
CA SER A 96 -12.80 -5.80 -6.45
C SER A 96 -11.98 -6.10 -7.69
N ILE A 97 -10.65 -6.11 -7.57
CA ILE A 97 -9.72 -6.38 -8.66
C ILE A 97 -8.94 -7.64 -8.32
N TYR A 98 -9.12 -8.67 -9.14
CA TYR A 98 -8.54 -9.99 -8.92
C TYR A 98 -7.45 -10.26 -9.94
N GLY A 99 -6.23 -10.49 -9.47
CA GLY A 99 -5.19 -11.12 -10.28
C GLY A 99 -5.41 -12.62 -10.38
N TYR A 100 -5.09 -13.20 -11.53
CA TYR A 100 -5.00 -14.64 -11.68
C TYR A 100 -4.04 -15.22 -10.65
N SER A 101 -4.51 -16.20 -9.89
CA SER A 101 -3.68 -16.94 -8.94
C SER A 101 -4.26 -18.31 -8.64
N VAL A 102 -3.39 -19.33 -8.63
CA VAL A 102 -3.72 -20.68 -8.18
C VAL A 102 -3.76 -20.72 -6.64
N ASN A 103 -2.82 -20.04 -5.99
CA ASN A 103 -2.66 -20.01 -4.54
C ASN A 103 -2.90 -18.60 -4.00
N THR A 104 -4.16 -18.26 -3.74
CA THR A 104 -4.53 -16.86 -3.47
C THR A 104 -3.96 -16.27 -2.18
N GLY A 105 -3.43 -17.04 -1.23
CA GLY A 105 -2.75 -16.43 -0.08
C GLY A 105 -1.24 -16.58 -0.07
N ILE A 106 -0.62 -16.86 -1.21
CA ILE A 106 0.83 -16.84 -1.39
C ILE A 106 1.16 -15.75 -2.39
N GLN A 107 1.66 -14.61 -1.91
CA GLN A 107 2.00 -13.47 -2.77
C GLN A 107 3.03 -13.84 -3.85
N ALA A 108 3.98 -14.72 -3.54
CA ALA A 108 5.02 -15.16 -4.48
C ALA A 108 4.46 -15.87 -5.72
N ASP A 109 3.24 -16.41 -5.66
CA ASP A 109 2.57 -17.11 -6.75
C ASP A 109 1.76 -16.18 -7.66
N ASN A 110 1.77 -14.86 -7.39
CA ASN A 110 1.07 -13.88 -8.22
C ASN A 110 1.63 -13.85 -9.65
N GLN A 111 0.73 -13.92 -10.64
CA GLN A 111 1.10 -13.95 -12.06
C GLN A 111 0.74 -12.66 -12.80
N VAL A 112 0.09 -11.72 -12.13
CA VAL A 112 -0.28 -10.41 -12.68
C VAL A 112 0.65 -9.35 -12.11
N THR A 113 1.24 -8.56 -12.98
CA THR A 113 2.08 -7.41 -12.60
C THR A 113 1.59 -6.14 -13.27
N ILE A 114 1.34 -5.09 -12.49
CA ILE A 114 1.20 -3.71 -12.97
C ILE A 114 2.53 -3.02 -12.70
N SER A 115 3.11 -2.37 -13.71
CA SER A 115 4.43 -1.76 -13.55
C SER A 115 4.60 -0.44 -14.30
N VAL A 116 5.32 0.49 -13.68
CA VAL A 116 5.81 1.71 -14.30
C VAL A 116 7.30 1.85 -14.03
N GLY A 117 7.98 2.66 -14.84
CA GLY A 117 9.40 2.96 -14.66
C GLY A 117 9.71 4.44 -14.78
N LYS A 118 10.99 4.77 -14.55
CA LYS A 118 11.51 6.14 -14.48
C LYS A 118 11.09 7.06 -15.63
N ASN A 119 11.12 6.54 -16.86
CA ASN A 119 10.81 7.30 -18.07
C ASN A 119 9.38 7.05 -18.57
N TYR A 120 8.53 6.38 -17.79
CA TYR A 120 7.16 6.12 -18.20
C TYR A 120 6.39 7.45 -18.23
N SER A 121 6.00 7.91 -19.42
CA SER A 121 5.05 9.01 -19.59
C SER A 121 3.68 8.42 -19.87
N SER A 122 2.69 8.76 -19.04
CA SER A 122 1.32 8.35 -19.30
C SER A 122 0.79 9.08 -20.54
N TYR A 123 0.53 8.36 -21.63
CA TYR A 123 -0.25 8.90 -22.75
C TYR A 123 -1.70 8.51 -22.50
N SER A 124 -2.54 9.46 -22.09
CA SER A 124 -3.99 9.27 -22.07
C SER A 124 -4.59 10.09 -23.18
N SER A 125 -5.22 9.44 -24.15
CA SER A 125 -6.10 10.08 -25.13
C SER A 125 -7.31 10.80 -24.50
N TYR A 126 -7.51 10.68 -23.19
CA TYR A 126 -8.50 11.41 -22.39
C TYR A 126 -7.91 12.59 -21.59
N SER A 127 -6.60 12.85 -21.67
CA SER A 127 -5.97 13.99 -21.01
C SER A 127 -4.95 14.63 -21.94
N ARG A 128 -5.21 15.85 -22.40
CA ARG A 128 -4.23 16.75 -23.05
C ARG A 128 -3.17 17.24 -22.04
N VAL A 129 -2.61 16.32 -21.25
CA VAL A 129 -1.52 16.59 -20.33
C VAL A 129 -0.42 15.59 -20.64
N VAL A 130 0.61 16.07 -21.33
CA VAL A 130 1.95 15.48 -21.19
C VAL A 130 2.32 15.72 -19.72
N LEU A 131 2.18 14.70 -18.87
CA LEU A 131 2.79 14.78 -17.55
C LEU A 131 4.31 14.77 -17.80
N SER A 132 4.95 15.92 -17.58
CA SER A 132 6.40 16.01 -17.39
C SER A 132 6.83 15.03 -16.29
N ARG A 133 8.15 14.85 -16.09
CA ARG A 133 8.69 14.03 -15.01
C ARG A 133 7.84 14.17 -13.73
N VAL A 134 7.30 13.05 -13.26
CA VAL A 134 6.39 12.98 -12.10
C VAL A 134 7.14 12.63 -10.82
N ASP A 135 8.48 12.60 -10.86
CA ASP A 135 9.31 12.47 -9.66
C ASP A 135 9.03 13.63 -8.69
N GLY A 136 8.91 13.31 -7.40
CA GLY A 136 8.51 14.28 -6.37
C GLY A 136 7.04 14.70 -6.39
N LYS A 137 6.22 14.19 -7.33
CA LYS A 137 4.75 14.35 -7.33
C LYS A 137 4.08 13.04 -6.90
N LEU A 138 4.02 12.82 -5.58
CA LEU A 138 3.59 11.56 -4.92
C LEU A 138 2.44 10.84 -5.65
N ASP A 139 1.22 11.41 -5.63
CA ASP A 139 0.05 10.79 -6.24
C ASP A 139 0.24 10.48 -7.73
N ALA A 140 0.81 11.42 -8.49
CA ALA A 140 1.01 11.30 -9.94
C ALA A 140 2.10 10.29 -10.32
N SER A 141 2.99 9.96 -9.39
CA SER A 141 4.05 8.97 -9.59
C SER A 141 3.56 7.52 -9.49
N SER A 142 2.39 7.31 -8.87
CA SER A 142 1.77 6.00 -8.60
C SER A 142 1.63 5.13 -9.85
N ALA A 143 1.98 3.85 -9.75
CA ALA A 143 1.56 2.85 -10.73
C ALA A 143 0.05 2.59 -10.63
N LEU A 144 -0.44 2.43 -9.40
CA LEU A 144 -1.87 2.27 -9.09
C LEU A 144 -2.30 3.31 -8.04
N HIS A 145 -3.31 4.12 -8.34
CA HIS A 145 -3.93 5.02 -7.39
C HIS A 145 -5.38 4.60 -7.16
N LEU A 146 -5.68 4.09 -5.96
CA LEU A 146 -7.02 3.80 -5.48
C LEU A 146 -7.59 5.06 -4.84
N TYR A 147 -8.54 5.73 -5.51
CA TYR A 147 -9.20 6.93 -5.02
C TYR A 147 -10.70 6.67 -4.88
N GLY A 148 -11.12 6.28 -3.68
CA GLY A 148 -12.51 5.94 -3.40
C GLY A 148 -12.63 4.92 -2.28
N ASP A 149 -13.87 4.57 -1.97
CA ASP A 149 -14.18 3.71 -0.84
C ASP A 149 -14.50 2.27 -1.29
N ASN A 150 -14.32 1.31 -0.37
CA ASN A 150 -14.72 -0.09 -0.55
C ASN A 150 -14.05 -0.79 -1.74
N TYR A 151 -12.76 -0.53 -1.94
CA TYR A 151 -11.95 -1.22 -2.94
C TYR A 151 -11.23 -2.42 -2.35
N SER A 152 -11.08 -3.46 -3.16
CA SER A 152 -10.15 -4.54 -2.82
C SER A 152 -9.30 -4.99 -4.01
N VAL A 153 -8.03 -5.28 -3.73
CA VAL A 153 -7.06 -5.76 -4.72
C VAL A 153 -6.48 -7.08 -4.22
N TRP A 154 -6.46 -8.09 -5.08
CA TRP A 154 -6.08 -9.44 -4.71
C TRP A 154 -5.03 -9.95 -5.69
N ASN A 155 -3.94 -10.52 -5.16
CA ASN A 155 -2.99 -11.30 -5.96
C ASN A 155 -2.35 -10.59 -7.15
N ILE A 156 -2.10 -9.29 -7.02
CA ILE A 156 -1.44 -8.48 -8.06
C ILE A 156 -0.12 -7.96 -7.50
N ASN A 157 0.91 -7.98 -8.34
CA ASN A 157 2.17 -7.30 -8.08
C ASN A 157 2.10 -5.88 -8.67
N ILE A 158 2.32 -4.84 -7.88
CA ILE A 158 2.33 -3.44 -8.29
C ILE A 158 3.74 -2.89 -8.09
N LYS A 159 4.37 -2.41 -9.17
CA LYS A 159 5.79 -2.03 -9.16
C LYS A 159 6.03 -0.63 -9.69
N ASN A 160 6.73 0.19 -8.92
CA ASN A 160 7.42 1.35 -9.47
C ASN A 160 8.93 1.06 -9.55
N THR A 161 9.43 0.94 -10.78
CA THR A 161 10.81 0.54 -11.09
C THR A 161 11.76 1.73 -11.20
N TYR A 162 11.40 2.92 -10.67
CA TYR A 162 12.27 4.09 -10.68
C TYR A 162 13.63 3.82 -10.01
N GLY A 163 13.62 3.08 -8.88
CA GLY A 163 14.80 2.80 -8.07
C GLY A 163 15.17 3.96 -7.14
N ALA A 164 16.42 3.99 -6.70
CA ALA A 164 16.92 5.03 -5.81
C ALA A 164 17.03 6.41 -6.48
N GLY A 165 16.86 7.47 -5.68
CA GLY A 165 17.22 8.85 -6.05
C GLY A 165 16.06 9.85 -6.15
N ALA A 166 14.81 9.40 -6.08
CA ALA A 166 13.64 10.27 -5.95
C ALA A 166 12.41 9.48 -5.45
N GLN A 167 11.41 10.20 -4.93
CA GLN A 167 10.11 9.64 -4.58
C GLN A 167 9.42 9.03 -5.81
N ALA A 168 8.97 7.78 -5.70
CA ALA A 168 8.34 7.06 -6.79
C ALA A 168 7.35 6.01 -6.26
N VAL A 169 6.08 6.39 -6.21
CA VAL A 169 5.03 5.59 -5.57
C VAL A 169 4.63 4.40 -6.44
N ALA A 170 4.49 3.21 -5.85
CA ALA A 170 3.89 2.06 -6.49
C ALA A 170 2.36 2.10 -6.33
N VAL A 171 1.89 2.29 -5.09
CA VAL A 171 0.48 2.35 -4.75
C VAL A 171 0.18 3.61 -3.95
N THR A 172 -0.81 4.39 -4.38
CA THR A 172 -1.49 5.38 -3.53
C THR A 172 -2.88 4.87 -3.17
N SER A 173 -3.20 4.83 -1.88
CA SER A 173 -4.50 4.45 -1.36
C SER A 173 -5.15 5.63 -0.63
N THR A 174 -6.25 6.13 -1.18
CA THR A 174 -7.01 7.30 -0.69
C THR A 174 -8.48 6.93 -0.57
N GLY A 175 -8.95 6.72 0.65
CA GLY A 175 -10.36 6.40 0.91
C GLY A 175 -10.54 5.36 2.01
N ASN A 176 -11.80 5.14 2.36
CA ASN A 176 -12.19 4.24 3.44
C ASN A 176 -12.46 2.83 2.93
N TYR A 177 -12.08 1.84 3.74
CA TYR A 177 -12.33 0.43 3.49
C TYR A 177 -11.61 -0.11 2.25
N ILE A 178 -10.37 0.32 2.05
CA ILE A 178 -9.49 -0.20 1.01
C ILE A 178 -8.73 -1.40 1.56
N ALA A 179 -8.79 -2.54 0.86
CA ALA A 179 -8.10 -3.75 1.29
C ALA A 179 -7.21 -4.36 0.20
N MET A 180 -6.02 -4.83 0.57
CA MET A 180 -5.13 -5.56 -0.33
C MET A 180 -4.77 -6.92 0.26
N TYR A 181 -4.82 -7.96 -0.57
CA TYR A 181 -4.68 -9.35 -0.13
C TYR A 181 -3.66 -10.09 -1.00
N ALA A 182 -2.59 -10.58 -0.36
CA ALA A 182 -1.49 -11.24 -1.05
C ALA A 182 -0.96 -10.45 -2.24
N CYS A 183 -0.97 -9.11 -2.16
CA CYS A 183 -0.40 -8.24 -3.18
C CYS A 183 1.11 -8.06 -2.93
N GLY A 184 1.88 -7.96 -4.02
CA GLY A 184 3.28 -7.53 -3.93
C GLY A 184 3.38 -6.06 -4.29
N ILE A 185 3.94 -5.22 -3.44
CA ILE A 185 4.05 -3.77 -3.64
C ILE A 185 5.53 -3.40 -3.60
N TYR A 186 6.08 -3.00 -4.74
CA TYR A 186 7.53 -2.88 -4.93
C TYR A 186 7.94 -1.47 -5.34
N GLY A 187 8.93 -0.91 -4.65
CA GLY A 187 9.55 0.37 -4.96
C GLY A 187 10.89 0.54 -4.26
N TYR A 188 11.28 1.79 -3.99
CA TYR A 188 12.49 2.13 -3.23
C TYR A 188 12.20 3.25 -2.22
N GLN A 189 12.01 4.48 -2.70
CA GLN A 189 11.57 5.60 -1.86
C GLN A 189 10.07 5.82 -2.11
N ASP A 190 9.30 5.94 -1.03
CA ASP A 190 7.86 6.21 -1.05
C ASP A 190 7.02 5.12 -1.75
N THR A 191 7.33 3.83 -1.54
CA THR A 191 6.67 2.71 -2.24
C THR A 191 5.14 2.67 -2.09
N LEU A 192 4.64 2.70 -0.85
CA LEU A 192 3.22 2.61 -0.51
C LEU A 192 2.77 3.89 0.18
N TYR A 193 2.02 4.71 -0.55
CA TYR A 193 1.36 5.88 0.00
C TYR A 193 -0.01 5.48 0.57
N ALA A 194 -0.02 5.02 1.82
CA ALA A 194 -1.23 4.83 2.62
C ALA A 194 -1.76 6.21 3.07
N LYS A 195 -2.26 6.96 2.06
CA LYS A 195 -2.49 8.41 2.12
C LYS A 195 -3.54 8.80 3.15
N SER A 196 -4.73 8.20 3.11
CA SER A 196 -5.79 8.49 4.07
C SER A 196 -6.88 7.41 4.11
N GLY A 197 -7.67 7.42 5.18
CA GLY A 197 -8.82 6.53 5.38
C GLY A 197 -8.48 5.19 6.03
N TYR A 198 -9.46 4.29 6.06
CA TYR A 198 -9.34 2.96 6.69
C TYR A 198 -8.80 1.93 5.71
N GLN A 199 -7.68 1.30 6.03
CA GLN A 199 -6.97 0.42 5.10
C GLN A 199 -6.53 -0.88 5.75
N TYR A 200 -6.58 -1.98 4.99
CA TYR A 200 -6.14 -3.30 5.44
C TYR A 200 -5.24 -3.96 4.40
N TYR A 201 -4.08 -4.42 4.83
CA TYR A 201 -3.11 -5.15 4.02
C TYR A 201 -2.90 -6.51 4.68
N SER A 202 -3.25 -7.59 3.98
CA SER A 202 -3.15 -8.96 4.52
C SER A 202 -2.27 -9.82 3.62
N ARG A 203 -1.24 -10.43 4.23
CA ARG A 203 -0.27 -11.30 3.53
C ARG A 203 0.40 -10.65 2.33
N CYS A 204 0.47 -9.33 2.33
CA CYS A 204 1.16 -8.58 1.30
C CYS A 204 2.67 -8.68 1.50
N TYR A 205 3.40 -8.54 0.40
CA TYR A 205 4.84 -8.29 0.41
C TYR A 205 5.05 -6.82 0.04
N VAL A 206 5.66 -6.03 0.92
CA VAL A 206 5.93 -4.60 0.69
C VAL A 206 7.42 -4.37 0.73
N GLU A 207 7.98 -3.82 -0.35
CA GLU A 207 9.43 -3.65 -0.51
C GLU A 207 9.83 -2.20 -0.78
N GLY A 208 10.82 -1.72 -0.04
CA GLY A 208 11.41 -0.40 -0.23
C GLY A 208 12.58 -0.15 0.72
N ALA A 209 13.05 1.10 0.77
CA ALA A 209 14.22 1.52 1.52
C ALA A 209 13.93 2.72 2.42
N ASP A 210 13.34 3.79 1.88
CA ASP A 210 13.16 5.05 2.59
C ASP A 210 11.71 5.52 2.50
N ASP A 211 11.12 5.81 3.66
CA ASP A 211 9.72 6.19 3.85
C ASP A 211 8.72 5.31 3.07
N PHE A 212 9.04 4.02 2.92
CA PHE A 212 8.38 3.22 1.89
C PHE A 212 6.97 2.77 2.27
N ILE A 213 6.53 3.00 3.52
CA ILE A 213 5.13 2.97 3.96
C ILE A 213 4.81 4.30 4.64
N PHE A 214 4.09 5.18 3.98
CA PHE A 214 3.93 6.57 4.44
C PHE A 214 2.53 7.13 4.19
N GLY A 215 2.21 8.25 4.85
CA GLY A 215 0.90 8.91 4.76
C GLY A 215 0.12 8.94 6.08
N ASN A 216 -1.20 9.12 6.00
CA ASN A 216 -2.07 9.43 7.15
C ASN A 216 -3.28 8.49 7.27
N ALA A 217 -3.17 7.25 6.82
CA ALA A 217 -4.23 6.26 6.98
C ALA A 217 -4.29 5.64 8.39
N ALA A 218 -5.48 5.14 8.75
CA ALA A 218 -5.63 4.15 9.82
C ALA A 218 -5.51 2.76 9.18
N ALA A 219 -4.26 2.28 9.11
CA ALA A 219 -3.87 1.13 8.29
C ALA A 219 -3.39 -0.04 9.14
N TRP A 220 -3.93 -1.22 8.85
CA TRP A 220 -3.52 -2.48 9.47
C TRP A 220 -2.77 -3.36 8.46
N PHE A 221 -1.57 -3.79 8.83
CA PHE A 221 -0.71 -4.72 8.09
C PHE A 221 -0.65 -6.04 8.86
N GLY A 222 -1.44 -7.03 8.43
CA GLY A 222 -1.55 -8.35 9.06
C GLY A 222 -0.82 -9.41 8.25
N ASP A 223 -0.01 -10.25 8.91
CA ASP A 223 0.75 -11.34 8.27
C ASP A 223 1.58 -10.88 7.05
N CYS A 224 2.01 -9.63 7.01
CA CYS A 224 2.75 -9.09 5.88
C CYS A 224 4.25 -9.40 5.98
N THR A 225 4.91 -9.44 4.83
CA THR A 225 6.38 -9.36 4.76
C THR A 225 6.77 -7.95 4.35
N ILE A 226 7.54 -7.29 5.21
CA ILE A 226 8.05 -5.92 5.03
C ILE A 226 9.54 -6.05 4.75
N ALA A 227 9.94 -5.82 3.50
CA ALA A 227 11.25 -6.16 2.98
C ALA A 227 12.08 -4.91 2.64
N CYS A 228 13.18 -4.71 3.37
CA CYS A 228 14.09 -3.60 3.16
C CYS A 228 15.05 -3.87 1.99
N ASN A 229 15.03 -3.03 0.96
CA ASN A 229 15.93 -3.08 -0.20
C ASN A 229 16.91 -1.89 -0.25
N GLY A 230 17.21 -1.29 0.89
CA GLY A 230 18.16 -0.19 1.06
C GLY A 230 18.26 0.22 2.52
N GLY A 231 18.87 1.38 2.79
CA GLY A 231 18.84 2.00 4.12
C GLY A 231 17.87 3.17 4.14
N GLY A 232 17.21 3.38 5.28
CA GLY A 232 16.18 4.39 5.46
C GLY A 232 15.17 4.01 6.54
N SER A 233 14.00 4.63 6.48
CA SER A 233 12.89 4.38 7.41
C SER A 233 11.82 3.50 6.77
N ILE A 234 11.33 2.48 7.49
CA ILE A 234 10.20 1.66 7.02
C ILE A 234 8.94 2.52 6.92
N THR A 235 8.61 3.25 8.00
CA THR A 235 7.40 4.06 8.03
C THR A 235 7.66 5.56 8.13
N ALA A 236 6.81 6.34 7.49
CA ALA A 236 6.70 7.79 7.68
C ALA A 236 5.23 8.21 7.86
N ASN A 237 4.73 8.07 9.09
CA ASN A 237 3.34 8.40 9.41
C ASN A 237 3.15 9.93 9.55
N ASN A 238 2.15 10.48 8.85
CA ASN A 238 1.87 11.92 8.75
C ASN A 238 0.75 12.41 9.68
N ARG A 239 0.52 11.69 10.78
CA ARG A 239 -0.50 12.08 11.74
C ARG A 239 -0.21 13.47 12.31
N ALA A 240 -1.15 14.39 12.13
CA ALA A 240 -0.95 15.81 12.38
C ALA A 240 -1.60 16.32 13.68
N SER A 241 -2.49 15.55 14.32
CA SER A 241 -3.15 15.97 15.57
C SER A 241 -3.50 14.78 16.48
N ALA A 242 -3.78 15.07 17.75
CA ALA A 242 -4.21 14.07 18.72
C ALA A 242 -5.60 13.48 18.43
N SER A 243 -6.48 14.20 17.72
CA SER A 243 -7.83 13.72 17.34
C SER A 243 -7.85 12.93 16.04
N ASP A 244 -6.76 12.98 15.26
CA ASP A 244 -6.63 12.23 14.02
C ASP A 244 -6.58 10.71 14.33
N PRO A 245 -7.46 9.88 13.73
CA PRO A 245 -7.50 8.45 13.96
C PRO A 245 -6.33 7.68 13.32
N ALA A 246 -5.51 8.31 12.46
CA ALA A 246 -4.40 7.63 11.80
C ALA A 246 -3.51 6.83 12.76
N TRP A 247 -3.15 5.63 12.35
CA TRP A 247 -2.28 4.72 13.09
C TRP A 247 -1.85 3.62 12.14
N TYR A 248 -0.56 3.34 12.04
CA TYR A 248 -0.08 2.13 11.39
C TYR A 248 0.10 1.02 12.40
N ILE A 249 -0.55 -0.11 12.15
CA ILE A 249 -0.47 -1.29 12.99
C ILE A 249 0.14 -2.41 12.16
N PHE A 250 1.32 -2.86 12.53
CA PHE A 250 1.93 -4.07 12.00
C PHE A 250 1.67 -5.18 13.00
N ASP A 251 0.85 -6.17 12.62
CA ASP A 251 0.49 -7.30 13.47
C ASP A 251 0.94 -8.60 12.81
N THR A 252 1.64 -9.43 13.57
CA THR A 252 2.10 -10.78 13.14
C THR A 252 2.91 -10.73 11.82
N SER A 253 3.56 -9.60 11.55
CA SER A 253 4.29 -9.36 10.31
C SER A 253 5.78 -9.65 10.46
N THR A 254 6.45 -9.91 9.35
CA THR A 254 7.91 -10.13 9.31
C THR A 254 8.61 -8.94 8.69
N ILE A 255 9.59 -8.38 9.40
CA ILE A 255 10.45 -7.30 8.93
C ILE A 255 11.81 -7.91 8.61
N THR A 256 12.24 -7.82 7.35
CA THR A 256 13.44 -8.51 6.84
C THR A 256 14.16 -7.68 5.79
N ALA A 257 15.39 -8.05 5.42
CA ALA A 257 15.96 -7.61 4.15
C ALA A 257 15.24 -8.29 2.98
N ALA A 258 15.09 -7.55 1.89
CA ALA A 258 14.71 -8.10 0.60
C ALA A 258 15.78 -9.07 0.07
N SER A 259 15.38 -9.98 -0.82
CA SER A 259 16.32 -10.92 -1.42
C SER A 259 17.49 -10.21 -2.11
N GLY A 260 18.72 -10.59 -1.75
CA GLY A 260 19.94 -9.95 -2.26
C GLY A 260 20.38 -8.70 -1.51
N TRP A 261 19.65 -8.30 -0.46
CA TRP A 261 20.00 -7.19 0.42
C TRP A 261 20.40 -7.68 1.81
N THR A 262 21.18 -6.87 2.53
CA THR A 262 21.54 -7.12 3.93
C THR A 262 20.97 -6.01 4.81
N THR A 263 20.43 -6.36 5.97
CA THR A 263 19.89 -5.38 6.95
C THR A 263 20.98 -4.60 7.69
N THR A 264 22.20 -4.56 7.16
CA THR A 264 23.35 -3.84 7.73
C THR A 264 23.33 -2.34 7.42
N ALA A 265 22.48 -1.91 6.48
CA ALA A 265 22.14 -0.51 6.31
C ALA A 265 21.15 -0.09 7.41
N ALA A 266 21.29 1.12 7.96
CA ALA A 266 20.38 1.65 8.99
C ALA A 266 18.93 1.57 8.50
N ASN A 267 18.16 0.62 9.04
CA ASN A 267 16.75 0.37 8.71
C ASN A 267 15.93 0.66 9.97
N TYR A 268 15.45 1.89 10.09
CA TYR A 268 14.62 2.32 11.23
C TYR A 268 13.20 1.79 11.05
N LEU A 269 12.47 1.43 12.12
CA LEU A 269 11.05 1.07 11.95
C LEU A 269 10.23 2.27 11.45
N GLY A 270 10.73 3.48 11.68
CA GLY A 270 10.33 4.63 10.89
C GLY A 270 10.78 5.96 11.46
N GLN A 271 10.26 7.03 10.87
CA GLN A 271 10.49 8.41 11.29
C GLN A 271 9.19 9.20 11.28
N PRO A 272 9.04 10.23 12.13
CA PRO A 272 7.85 11.06 12.15
C PRO A 272 7.84 12.02 10.95
N TRP A 273 6.89 11.83 10.02
CA TRP A 273 6.56 12.87 9.04
C TRP A 273 5.62 13.90 9.65
N GLY A 274 4.61 13.44 10.38
CA GLY A 274 3.70 14.27 11.17
C GLY A 274 4.12 14.35 12.63
N ILE A 275 3.86 15.50 13.27
CA ILE A 275 4.26 15.76 14.67
C ILE A 275 3.53 14.88 15.71
N TYR A 276 2.46 14.18 15.31
CA TYR A 276 1.72 13.21 16.12
C TYR A 276 1.84 11.78 15.54
N SER A 277 2.87 11.53 14.72
CA SER A 277 3.18 10.25 14.09
C SER A 277 2.97 9.08 15.04
N ARG A 278 2.20 8.08 14.61
CA ARG A 278 1.79 6.96 15.46
C ARG A 278 1.82 5.62 14.72
N VAL A 279 2.70 4.74 15.18
CA VAL A 279 2.91 3.40 14.63
C VAL A 279 3.12 2.43 15.79
N ILE A 280 2.60 1.21 15.64
CA ILE A 280 2.86 0.08 16.54
C ILE A 280 3.31 -1.14 15.74
N PHE A 281 4.35 -1.81 16.22
CA PHE A 281 4.75 -3.14 15.79
C PHE A 281 4.39 -4.12 16.90
N GLN A 282 3.47 -5.03 16.62
CA GLN A 282 2.98 -6.00 17.59
C GLN A 282 3.07 -7.42 17.06
N LYS A 283 3.64 -8.34 17.86
CA LYS A 283 3.81 -9.76 17.52
C LYS A 283 4.63 -9.97 16.24
N CYS A 284 5.47 -9.02 15.89
CA CYS A 284 6.28 -9.06 14.66
C CYS A 284 7.58 -9.82 14.88
N ASN A 285 8.13 -10.38 13.81
CA ASN A 285 9.50 -10.87 13.76
C ASN A 285 10.39 -9.80 13.15
N LEU A 286 11.31 -9.22 13.93
CA LEU A 286 12.15 -8.10 13.54
C LEU A 286 13.60 -8.53 13.26
N ALA A 287 14.12 -8.18 12.09
CA ALA A 287 15.54 -8.23 11.79
C ALA A 287 16.32 -7.06 12.46
N VAL A 288 17.64 -7.22 12.64
CA VAL A 288 18.53 -6.24 13.31
C VAL A 288 18.39 -4.83 12.73
N GLY A 289 18.32 -3.79 13.59
CA GLY A 289 18.52 -2.38 13.19
C GLY A 289 17.40 -1.37 13.47
N ALA A 290 16.29 -1.81 14.07
CA ALA A 290 15.08 -1.01 14.35
C ALA A 290 15.26 0.12 15.42
N THR A 291 14.72 1.35 15.21
CA THR A 291 14.69 2.44 16.23
C THR A 291 13.69 3.58 15.89
N PRO A 292 12.60 3.83 16.67
CA PRO A 292 11.68 4.99 16.39
C PRO A 292 10.73 5.53 17.51
N ILE A 293 9.93 6.58 17.20
CA ILE A 293 8.87 7.18 18.06
C ILE A 293 7.61 6.29 18.23
N TYR A 294 7.77 5.00 18.50
CA TYR A 294 6.71 4.01 18.28
C TYR A 294 6.47 3.08 19.46
N GLU A 295 5.41 2.31 19.34
CA GLU A 295 5.05 1.25 20.29
C GLU A 295 5.55 -0.09 19.76
N GLU A 296 6.13 -0.91 20.64
CA GLU A 296 6.48 -2.31 20.37
C GLU A 296 5.76 -3.22 21.38
N TYR A 297 5.10 -4.30 20.91
CA TYR A 297 4.38 -5.24 21.78
C TYR A 297 4.63 -6.69 21.37
N GLU A 298 5.24 -7.50 22.24
CA GLU A 298 5.48 -8.94 22.02
C GLU A 298 6.23 -9.28 20.71
N ASN A 299 7.14 -8.40 20.25
CA ASN A 299 7.98 -8.65 19.09
C ASN A 299 9.09 -9.67 19.39
N THR A 300 9.46 -10.45 18.38
CA THR A 300 10.55 -11.45 18.43
C THR A 300 11.60 -11.16 17.35
N GLY A 301 12.67 -11.95 17.31
CA GLY A 301 13.76 -11.80 16.34
C GLY A 301 14.93 -10.96 16.85
N ALA A 302 16.06 -10.98 16.12
CA ALA A 302 17.30 -10.32 16.55
C ALA A 302 17.18 -8.79 16.63
N GLY A 303 16.19 -8.22 15.95
CA GLY A 303 15.89 -6.79 15.95
C GLY A 303 15.02 -6.32 17.11
N SER A 304 14.40 -7.18 17.92
CA SER A 304 13.34 -6.77 18.84
C SER A 304 13.79 -6.28 20.23
N ALA A 305 15.10 -6.20 20.50
CA ALA A 305 15.61 -5.70 21.78
C ALA A 305 15.34 -4.19 21.93
N THR A 306 14.65 -3.79 23.02
CA THR A 306 14.24 -2.38 23.23
C THR A 306 15.19 -1.54 24.10
N THR A 307 16.23 -2.13 24.69
CA THR A 307 17.12 -1.47 25.66
C THR A 307 17.90 -0.27 25.11
N SER A 308 18.00 -0.16 23.79
CA SER A 308 18.71 0.92 23.09
C SER A 308 17.80 1.73 22.17
N ARG A 309 16.49 1.56 22.32
CA ARG A 309 15.50 2.28 21.51
C ARG A 309 15.40 3.72 21.95
N LEU A 310 15.10 4.58 20.97
CA LEU A 310 14.87 5.99 21.18
C LEU A 310 13.45 6.30 20.76
N TYR A 311 12.80 7.17 21.52
CA TYR A 311 11.47 7.73 21.26
C TYR A 311 10.26 6.79 21.45
N GLU A 312 10.44 5.59 21.99
CA GLU A 312 9.33 4.65 22.18
C GLU A 312 8.36 5.05 23.30
N THR A 313 7.09 4.64 23.11
CA THR A 313 6.10 4.56 24.19
C THR A 313 5.86 3.09 24.52
N THR A 314 5.80 2.75 25.81
CA THR A 314 5.55 1.37 26.23
C THR A 314 4.12 0.95 25.89
N ALA A 315 3.97 -0.06 25.02
CA ALA A 315 2.69 -0.72 24.81
C ALA A 315 2.38 -1.69 25.96
N THR A 316 1.16 -1.64 26.49
CA THR A 316 0.70 -2.55 27.56
C THR A 316 -0.24 -3.64 27.05
N ALA A 317 -0.77 -3.49 25.84
CA ALA A 317 -1.61 -4.45 25.14
C ALA A 317 -1.46 -4.26 23.63
N ALA A 318 -1.75 -5.32 22.87
CA ALA A 318 -1.91 -5.22 21.42
C ALA A 318 -3.13 -4.33 21.08
N VAL A 319 -2.99 -3.51 20.04
CA VAL A 319 -4.11 -2.78 19.45
C VAL A 319 -5.00 -3.76 18.68
N THR A 320 -6.30 -3.54 18.71
CA THR A 320 -7.30 -4.37 18.04
C THR A 320 -7.92 -3.66 16.84
N TYR A 321 -8.56 -4.40 15.94
CA TYR A 321 -9.32 -3.82 14.82
C TYR A 321 -10.38 -2.79 15.28
N SER A 322 -11.05 -3.07 16.40
CA SER A 322 -12.07 -2.17 16.95
C SER A 322 -11.48 -0.85 17.44
N THR A 323 -10.26 -0.88 18.01
CA THR A 323 -9.55 0.33 18.42
C THR A 323 -9.12 1.16 17.21
N LEU A 324 -8.66 0.51 16.14
CA LEU A 324 -8.22 1.22 14.93
C LEU A 324 -9.37 1.84 14.15
N TRP A 325 -10.43 1.07 13.89
CA TRP A 325 -11.51 1.47 12.96
C TRP A 325 -12.80 1.90 13.65
N GLY A 326 -12.85 1.90 14.99
CA GLY A 326 -13.96 2.44 15.77
C GLY A 326 -15.33 1.77 15.53
N GLY A 327 -15.36 0.57 14.92
CA GLY A 327 -16.61 -0.04 14.47
C GLY A 327 -16.42 -1.41 13.80
N SER A 328 -17.25 -1.70 12.80
CA SER A 328 -17.26 -2.99 12.11
C SER A 328 -16.04 -3.19 11.21
N SER A 329 -15.39 -4.34 11.34
CA SER A 329 -14.35 -4.84 10.42
C SER A 329 -14.92 -5.70 9.28
N SER A 330 -16.25 -5.76 9.12
CA SER A 330 -16.95 -6.60 8.14
C SER A 330 -16.65 -6.28 6.67
N TRP A 331 -15.95 -5.17 6.40
CA TRP A 331 -15.49 -4.76 5.07
C TRP A 331 -14.16 -5.40 4.65
N ALA A 332 -13.47 -6.05 5.60
CA ALA A 332 -12.21 -6.75 5.38
C ALA A 332 -12.39 -8.28 5.61
N ASP A 333 -11.71 -9.10 4.79
CA ASP A 333 -11.57 -10.54 5.04
C ASP A 333 -10.45 -10.75 6.06
N LEU A 334 -10.80 -10.68 7.34
CA LEU A 334 -9.85 -10.88 8.44
C LEU A 334 -9.41 -12.35 8.61
N THR A 335 -9.98 -13.27 7.82
CA THR A 335 -9.62 -14.70 7.85
C THR A 335 -8.63 -15.09 6.77
N PHE A 336 -8.22 -14.12 5.94
CA PHE A 336 -7.41 -14.36 4.76
C PHE A 336 -6.08 -15.00 5.08
#